data_AF-A0A4S8LHD0-F1
#
_entry.id   AF-A0A4S8LHD0-F1
#
_cell.length_a   1.000
_cell.length_b   1.000
_cell.length_c   1.000
_cell.angle_alpha   90.00
_cell.angle_beta   90.00
_cell.angle_gamma   90.00
#
_symmetry.space_group_name_H-M   'P 1'
#
loop_
_entity.id
_entity.type
_entity.pdbx_description
1 polymer ?
#
loop_
_entity_poly.entity_id
_entity_poly.type
_entity_poly.pdbx_seq_one_letter_code
_entity_poly.pdbx_strand_id
1 'polypeptide(L)'
;MRPTLIRSIRLIPKSSLEQQRINVLPPLPSLKSNASSNQPLPTIIDQLKARQASSPDAWPQNLRLEPVVKKDRLKHVDARIRPKLKQLLKEQ
;
A
#
# COMPACT_ATOMS: atom_id res chain seq x y z
N MET A 1 -30.96 -7.58 -29.01
CA MET A 1 -29.82 -6.70 -28.68
C MET A 1 -30.11 -5.33 -29.27
N ARG A 2 -30.18 -4.27 -28.45
CA ARG A 2 -30.43 -2.90 -28.94
C ARG A 2 -29.10 -2.29 -29.39
N PRO A 3 -29.00 -1.67 -30.59
CA PRO A 3 -27.79 -0.99 -31.00
C PRO A 3 -27.56 0.23 -30.11
N THR A 4 -26.36 0.34 -29.52
CA THR A 4 -25.94 1.50 -28.75
C THR A 4 -25.80 2.74 -29.64
N LEU A 5 -26.19 3.90 -29.11
CA LEU A 5 -26.11 5.21 -29.76
C LEU A 5 -24.71 5.43 -30.38
N ILE A 6 -24.69 5.80 -31.67
CA ILE A 6 -23.48 6.17 -32.41
C ILE A 6 -22.93 7.45 -31.79
N ARG A 7 -21.85 7.34 -31.02
CA ARG A 7 -21.14 8.50 -30.46
C ARG A 7 -20.11 8.96 -31.48
N SER A 8 -20.27 10.17 -32.01
CA SER A 8 -19.25 10.82 -32.83
C SER A 8 -18.10 11.29 -31.94
N ILE A 9 -16.94 10.63 -32.03
CA ILE A 9 -15.73 11.05 -31.31
C ILE A 9 -14.97 12.01 -32.22
N ARG A 10 -14.87 13.28 -31.82
CA ARG A 10 -14.06 14.27 -32.52
C ARG A 10 -12.63 14.21 -31.97
N LEU A 11 -11.69 13.80 -32.80
CA LEU A 11 -10.26 13.88 -32.47
C LEU A 11 -9.81 15.33 -32.66
N ILE A 12 -9.32 15.95 -31.58
CA ILE A 12 -8.74 17.29 -31.61
C ILE A 12 -7.22 17.15 -31.50
N PRO A 13 -6.44 17.76 -32.41
CA PRO A 13 -4.99 17.69 -32.35
C PRO A 13 -4.47 18.44 -31.12
N LYS A 14 -3.43 17.89 -30.49
CA LYS A 14 -2.83 18.45 -29.27
C LYS A 14 -2.34 19.89 -29.46
N SER A 15 -2.01 20.29 -30.68
CA SER A 15 -1.59 21.64 -31.05
C SER A 15 -2.70 22.69 -30.96
N SER A 16 -3.97 22.28 -30.99
CA SER A 16 -5.12 23.19 -30.83
C SER A 16 -5.49 23.45 -29.37
N LEU A 17 -4.84 22.77 -28.43
CA LEU A 17 -4.98 23.05 -27.02
C LEU A 17 -4.01 24.19 -26.69
N GLU A 18 -4.54 25.35 -26.29
CA GLU A 18 -3.72 26.39 -25.68
C GLU A 18 -2.97 25.76 -24.51
N GLN A 19 -1.65 25.63 -24.67
CA GLN A 19 -0.76 25.20 -23.59
C GLN A 19 -0.75 26.32 -22.56
N GLN A 20 -1.80 26.39 -21.73
CA GLN A 20 -1.69 27.03 -20.43
C GLN A 20 -0.44 26.43 -19.82
N ARG A 21 0.53 27.27 -19.50
CA ARG A 21 1.76 26.89 -18.82
C ARG A 21 1.35 26.39 -17.44
N ILE A 22 0.84 25.15 -17.39
CA ILE A 22 0.66 24.42 -16.16
C ILE A 22 2.08 24.31 -15.65
N ASN A 23 2.40 25.11 -14.63
CA ASN A 23 3.58 24.90 -13.82
C ASN A 23 3.40 23.52 -13.20
N VAL A 24 3.82 22.50 -13.93
CA VAL A 24 4.02 21.16 -13.40
C VAL A 24 5.14 21.37 -12.40
N LEU A 25 4.77 21.51 -11.13
CA LEU A 25 5.72 21.53 -10.04
C LEU A 25 6.66 20.34 -10.26
N PRO A 26 7.99 20.56 -10.25
CA PRO A 26 8.92 19.46 -10.41
C PRO A 26 8.56 18.39 -9.38
N PRO A 27 8.56 17.10 -9.76
CA PRO A 27 8.30 16.03 -8.80
C PRO A 27 9.24 16.22 -7.60
N LEU A 28 8.65 16.21 -6.40
CA LEU A 28 9.34 16.46 -5.13
C LEU A 28 10.72 15.77 -5.13
N PRO A 29 11.82 16.49 -4.83
CA PRO A 29 13.17 15.93 -4.88
C PRO A 29 13.38 14.76 -3.90
N SER A 30 12.50 14.58 -2.91
CA SER A 30 12.50 13.44 -1.99
C SER A 30 12.24 12.08 -2.66
N LEU A 31 11.65 12.06 -3.86
CA LEU A 31 11.53 10.83 -4.67
C LEU A 31 12.77 10.56 -5.54
N LYS A 32 13.60 11.58 -5.81
CA LYS A 32 14.77 11.47 -6.70
C LYS A 32 16.10 11.25 -5.96
N SER A 33 16.21 11.63 -4.69
CA SER A 33 17.45 11.41 -3.92
C SER A 33 17.85 9.93 -3.83
N ASN A 34 16.89 9.02 -3.94
CA ASN A 34 17.13 7.58 -3.89
C ASN A 34 17.24 6.92 -5.27
N ALA A 35 17.03 7.69 -6.36
CA ALA A 35 17.14 7.19 -7.74
C ALA A 35 18.54 7.45 -8.35
N SER A 36 19.41 8.17 -7.64
CA SER A 36 20.75 8.51 -8.14
C SER A 36 21.77 7.38 -7.97
N SER A 37 21.46 6.34 -7.20
CA SER A 37 22.14 5.06 -7.30
C SER A 37 21.31 4.16 -8.22
N ASN A 38 21.91 3.59 -9.26
CA ASN A 38 21.31 2.51 -10.06
C ASN A 38 21.07 1.22 -9.24
N GLN A 39 21.01 1.32 -7.92
CA GLN A 39 20.77 0.19 -7.02
C GLN A 39 19.28 0.16 -6.71
N PRO A 40 18.59 -0.95 -7.02
CA PRO A 40 17.23 -1.12 -6.56
C PRO A 40 17.22 -1.04 -5.03
N LEU A 41 16.43 -0.11 -4.49
CA LEU A 41 16.14 -0.09 -3.06
C LEU A 41 15.59 -1.46 -2.67
N PRO A 42 16.08 -2.07 -1.57
CA PRO A 42 15.55 -3.34 -1.13
C PRO A 42 14.06 -3.18 -0.85
N THR A 43 13.26 -4.03 -1.48
CA THR A 43 11.81 -4.03 -1.25
C THR A 43 11.54 -4.48 0.18
N ILE A 44 10.33 -4.19 0.69
CA ILE A 44 9.88 -4.70 1.98
C ILE A 44 10.00 -6.23 2.03
N ILE A 45 9.74 -6.91 0.90
CA ILE A 45 9.88 -8.36 0.77
C ILE A 45 11.34 -8.79 0.96
N ASP A 46 12.30 -8.08 0.36
CA ASP A 46 13.73 -8.38 0.50
C ASP A 46 14.20 -8.23 1.95
N GLN A 47 13.72 -7.18 2.62
CA GLN A 47 14.00 -6.96 4.04
C GLN A 47 13.40 -8.07 4.92
N LEU A 48 12.18 -8.53 4.64
CA LEU A 48 11.55 -9.62 5.39
C LEU A 48 12.28 -10.96 5.17
N LYS A 49 12.69 -11.26 3.93
CA LYS A 49 13.49 -12.46 3.61
C LYS A 49 14.84 -12.46 4.31
N ALA A 50 15.53 -11.32 4.35
CA ALA A 50 16.80 -11.19 5.05
C ALA A 50 16.64 -11.45 6.56
N ARG A 51 15.56 -10.94 7.17
CA ARG A 51 15.28 -11.17 8.60
C ARG A 51 14.91 -12.63 8.89
N GLN A 52 14.13 -13.28 8.02
CA GLN A 52 13.83 -14.72 8.13
C GLN A 52 15.12 -15.54 8.10
N ALA A 53 16.02 -15.24 7.17
CA ALA A 53 17.30 -15.95 7.05
C ALA A 53 18.22 -15.74 8.27
N SER A 54 18.19 -14.55 8.88
CA SER A 54 19.03 -14.25 10.05
C SER A 54 18.57 -14.92 11.36
N SER A 55 17.31 -15.31 11.47
CA SER A 55 16.75 -15.88 12.70
C SER A 55 15.60 -16.86 12.39
N PRO A 56 15.91 -18.04 11.82
CA PRO A 56 14.90 -19.01 11.41
C PRO A 56 14.08 -19.52 12.60
N ASP A 57 14.71 -19.74 13.76
CA ASP A 57 14.05 -20.30 14.94
C ASP A 57 13.11 -19.30 15.65
N ALA A 58 13.32 -18.00 15.44
CA ALA A 58 12.49 -16.93 16.02
C ALA A 58 11.53 -16.32 14.99
N TRP A 59 11.53 -16.81 13.74
CA TRP A 59 10.68 -16.27 12.69
C TRP A 59 9.25 -16.80 12.83
N PRO A 60 8.24 -15.92 12.95
CA PRO A 60 6.87 -16.37 13.10
C PRO A 60 6.36 -17.01 11.81
N GLN A 61 5.53 -18.06 11.94
CA GLN A 61 4.89 -18.71 10.81
C GLN A 61 3.96 -17.76 10.04
N ASN A 62 3.36 -16.79 10.75
CA ASN A 62 2.50 -15.75 10.19
C ASN A 62 3.07 -14.37 10.52
N LEU A 63 3.52 -13.62 9.52
CA LEU A 63 3.92 -12.22 9.70
C LEU A 63 2.68 -11.34 9.84
N ARG A 64 2.48 -10.78 11.03
CA ARG A 64 1.48 -9.74 11.24
C ARG A 64 1.86 -8.47 10.49
N LEU A 65 1.20 -8.26 9.36
CA LEU A 65 1.21 -6.98 8.65
C LEU A 65 0.23 -5.97 9.27
N GLU A 66 -0.69 -6.45 10.12
CA GLU A 66 -1.70 -5.63 10.76
C GLU A 66 -1.25 -5.04 12.11
N PRO A 67 -1.71 -3.82 12.46
CA PRO A 67 -1.40 -3.21 13.73
C PRO A 67 -2.02 -3.99 14.90
N VAL A 68 -1.28 -4.11 16.00
CA VAL A 68 -1.76 -4.77 17.22
C VAL A 68 -3.06 -4.13 17.71
N VAL A 69 -4.12 -4.94 17.83
CA VAL A 69 -5.43 -4.49 18.31
C VAL A 69 -5.35 -4.17 19.81
N LYS A 70 -5.39 -2.88 20.15
CA LYS A 70 -5.36 -2.40 21.54
C LYS A 70 -6.69 -2.62 22.27
N LYS A 71 -6.65 -2.71 23.61
CA LYS A 71 -7.85 -2.85 24.46
C LYS A 71 -8.91 -1.78 24.15
N ASP A 72 -8.50 -0.56 23.84
CA ASP A 72 -9.40 0.56 23.54
C ASP A 72 -10.30 0.30 22.33
N ARG A 73 -9.82 -0.48 21.36
CA ARG A 73 -10.61 -0.87 20.18
C ARG A 73 -11.70 -1.89 20.53
N LEU A 74 -11.58 -2.59 21.66
CA LEU A 74 -12.55 -3.57 22.14
C LEU A 74 -13.52 -2.99 23.18
N LYS A 75 -13.49 -1.67 23.44
CA LYS A 75 -14.29 -1.04 24.52
C LYS A 75 -15.80 -1.15 24.34
N HIS A 76 -16.27 -1.33 23.11
CA HIS A 76 -17.70 -1.47 22.78
C HIS A 76 -18.13 -2.92 22.51
N VAL A 77 -17.22 -3.88 22.62
CA VAL A 77 -17.54 -5.30 22.47
C VAL A 77 -18.10 -5.84 23.79
N ASP A 78 -19.04 -6.77 23.75
CA ASP A 78 -19.53 -7.45 24.96
C ASP A 78 -18.37 -8.07 25.76
N ALA A 79 -18.37 -7.83 27.08
CA ALA A 79 -17.38 -8.35 28.01
C ALA A 79 -17.24 -9.87 27.95
N ARG A 80 -18.32 -10.59 27.60
CA ARG A 80 -18.31 -12.07 27.44
C ARG A 80 -17.51 -12.53 26.22
N ILE A 81 -17.44 -11.70 25.17
CA ILE A 81 -16.83 -12.06 23.87
C ILE A 81 -15.37 -11.59 23.81
N ARG A 82 -15.01 -10.51 24.51
CA ARG A 82 -13.64 -9.96 24.54
C ARG A 82 -12.53 -10.99 24.83
N PRO A 83 -12.67 -11.94 25.79
CA PRO A 83 -11.62 -12.92 26.06
C PRO A 83 -11.35 -13.82 24.86
N LYS A 84 -12.42 -14.27 24.19
CA LYS A 84 -12.34 -15.13 23.00
C LYS A 84 -11.66 -14.40 21.83
N LEU A 85 -12.04 -13.15 21.58
CA LEU A 85 -11.38 -12.33 20.54
C LEU A 85 -9.88 -12.10 20.85
N LYS A 86 -9.54 -11.84 22.11
CA LYS A 86 -8.14 -11.69 22.51
C LYS A 86 -7.34 -12.97 22.36
N GLN A 87 -7.96 -14.12 22.58
CA GLN A 87 -7.32 -15.42 22.38
C GLN A 87 -7.02 -15.66 20.90
N LEU A 88 -7.97 -15.32 20.00
CA LEU A 88 -7.75 -15.38 18.55
C LEU A 88 -6.67 -14.42 18.05
N LEU A 89 -6.44 -13.33 18.79
CA LEU A 89 -5.38 -12.35 18.52
C LEU A 89 -4.02 -12.73 19.15
N LYS A 90 -3.88 -13.87 19.82
CA LYS A 90 -2.58 -14.39 20.24
C LYS A 90 -2.16 -15.50 19.28
N GLU A 91 -0.91 -15.45 18.82
CA GLU A 91 -0.32 -16.51 17.99
C GLU A 91 0.01 -17.71 18.90
N GLN A 92 -0.17 -18.93 18.37
CA GLN A 92 0.32 -20.17 18.99
C GLN A 92 1.77 -20.41 18.56
#